data_AF-A0A1E5G2W9-F1
#
_entry.id   AF-A0A1E5G2W9-F1
#
_cell.length_a   1.000
_cell.length_b   1.000
_cell.length_c   1.000
_cell.angle_alpha   90.00
_cell.angle_beta   90.00
_cell.angle_gamma   90.00
#
_symmetry.space_group_name_H-M   'P 1'
#
loop_
_entity.id
_entity.type
_entity.pdbx_description
1 polymer ?
#
loop_
_entity_poly.entity_id
_entity_poly.type
_entity_poly.pdbx_seq_one_letter_code
_entity_poly.pdbx_strand_id
1 'polypeptide(L)' 'MKDILDGIQLAIEDEVNAQKHYQELADKAEDPLLKKFFEQLVKDEQSHEKVLRSRYEALSRLKR' A
#
# COMPACT_ATOMS: atom_id res chain seq x y z
N MET A 1 -6.29 -8.58 19.87
CA MET A 1 -5.38 -9.16 18.85
C MET A 1 -6.09 -9.40 17.52
N LYS A 2 -7.29 -10.03 17.49
CA LYS A 2 -8.06 -10.19 16.24
C LYS A 2 -8.35 -8.84 15.56
N ASP A 3 -8.91 -7.88 16.28
CA ASP A 3 -9.27 -6.57 15.72
C ASP A 3 -8.07 -5.79 15.16
N ILE A 4 -6.88 -5.97 15.76
CA ILE A 4 -5.63 -5.37 15.29
C ILE A 4 -5.20 -6.00 13.96
N LEU A 5 -5.28 -7.33 13.85
CA LEU A 5 -4.94 -8.03 12.60
C LEU A 5 -5.94 -7.68 11.49
N ASP A 6 -7.23 -7.64 11.80
CA ASP A 6 -8.28 -7.26 10.85
C ASP A 6 -8.07 -5.80 10.37
N GLY A 7 -7.70 -4.88 11.27
CA GLY A 7 -7.36 -3.51 10.90
C GLY A 7 -6.11 -3.39 10.01
N ILE A 8 -5.06 -4.19 10.27
CA ILE A 8 -3.87 -4.21 9.40
C ILE A 8 -4.19 -4.83 8.04
N GLN A 9 -5.05 -5.85 7.99
CA GLN A 9 -5.51 -6.46 6.75
C GLN A 9 -6.25 -5.43 5.88
N LEU A 10 -7.17 -4.65 6.46
CA LEU A 10 -7.86 -3.57 5.78
C LEU A 10 -6.89 -2.50 5.26
N ALA A 11 -5.91 -2.09 6.08
CA ALA A 11 -4.91 -1.13 5.66
C ALA A 11 -4.07 -1.64 4.46
N ILE A 12 -3.71 -2.93 4.44
CA ILE A 12 -3.01 -3.54 3.30
C ILE A 12 -3.86 -3.47 2.02
N GLU A 13 -5.17 -3.71 2.12
CA GLU A 13 -6.09 -3.61 0.98
C GLU A 13 -6.17 -2.17 0.47
N ASP A 14 -6.21 -1.19 1.37
CA ASP A 14 -6.17 0.23 1.02
C ASP A 14 -4.87 0.61 0.29
N GLU A 15 -3.71 0.16 0.77
CA GLU A 15 -2.43 0.41 0.08
C GLU A 15 -2.41 -0.17 -1.34
N VAL A 16 -2.92 -1.39 -1.52
CA VAL A 16 -3.00 -2.04 -2.84
C VAL A 16 -3.97 -1.29 -3.77
N ASN A 17 -5.08 -0.76 -3.24
CA ASN A 17 -6.02 0.04 -4.02
C ASN A 17 -5.42 1.40 -4.40
N ALA A 18 -4.69 2.04 -3.49
CA ALA A 18 -3.98 3.29 -3.74
C ALA A 18 -2.90 3.12 -4.83
N GLN A 19 -2.10 2.04 -4.78
CA GLN A 19 -1.14 1.70 -5.83
C GLN A 19 -1.80 1.62 -7.21
N LYS A 20 -2.93 0.89 -7.33
CA LYS A 20 -3.67 0.79 -8.60
C LYS A 20 -4.17 2.15 -9.06
N HIS A 21 -4.73 2.93 -8.15
CA HIS A 21 -5.25 4.25 -8.45
C HIS A 21 -4.17 5.20 -8.97
N TYR A 22 -3.01 5.28 -8.29
CA TYR A 22 -1.90 6.12 -8.74
C TYR A 22 -1.26 5.60 -10.02
N GLN A 23 -1.22 4.28 -10.24
CA GLN A 23 -0.75 3.73 -11.51
C GLN A 23 -1.67 4.16 -12.67
N GLU A 24 -2.99 4.09 -12.50
CA GLU A 24 -3.94 4.57 -13.51
C GLU A 24 -3.79 6.08 -13.79
N LEU A 25 -3.48 6.88 -12.77
CA LEU A 25 -3.22 8.32 -12.92
C LEU A 25 -1.89 8.57 -13.63
N ALA A 26 -0.84 7.81 -13.33
CA ALA A 26 0.45 7.87 -14.01
C ALA A 26 0.31 7.52 -15.51
N ASP A 27 -0.50 6.52 -15.83
CA ASP A 27 -0.73 6.06 -17.20
C ASP A 27 -1.51 7.09 -18.04
N LYS A 28 -2.37 7.88 -17.40
CA LYS A 28 -3.17 8.95 -18.03
C LYS A 28 -2.46 10.31 -18.05
N ALA A 29 -1.35 10.47 -17.34
CA ALA A 29 -0.64 11.74 -17.24
C ALA A 29 0.16 12.06 -18.52
N GLU A 30 -0.18 13.16 -19.19
CA GLU A 30 0.55 13.67 -20.34
C GLU A 30 1.81 14.46 -19.94
N ASP A 31 1.75 15.16 -18.81
CA ASP A 31 2.90 15.91 -18.28
C ASP A 31 3.94 14.95 -17.64
N PRO A 32 5.22 14.99 -18.07
CA PRO A 32 6.24 14.08 -17.56
C PRO A 32 6.56 14.24 -16.07
N LEU A 33 6.40 15.43 -15.49
CA LEU A 33 6.60 15.66 -14.05
C LEU A 33 5.44 15.06 -13.26
N LEU A 34 4.21 15.26 -13.74
CA LEU A 34 3.01 14.69 -13.14
C LEU A 34 3.03 13.16 -13.18
N LYS A 35 3.45 12.57 -14.30
CA LYS A 35 3.64 11.12 -14.42
C LYS A 35 4.63 10.59 -13.38
N LYS A 36 5.81 11.22 -13.27
CA LYS A 36 6.83 10.85 -12.27
C LYS A 36 6.33 10.99 -10.84
N PHE A 37 5.51 11.99 -10.57
CA PHE A 37 4.90 12.18 -9.26
C PHE A 37 3.99 10.99 -8.89
N PHE A 38 3.08 10.60 -9.78
CA PHE A 38 2.22 9.43 -9.54
C PHE A 38 3.02 8.12 -9.46
N GLU A 39 4.05 7.93 -10.30
CA GLU A 39 4.96 6.78 -10.20
C GLU A 39 5.70 6.74 -8.86
N GLN A 40 6.02 7.89 -8.26
CA GLN A 40 6.61 7.95 -6.92
C GLN A 40 5.58 7.55 -5.86
N LEU A 41 4.34 8.02 -5.95
CA LEU A 41 3.28 7.61 -5.03
C LEU A 41 3.04 6.09 -5.08
N VAL A 42 3.05 5.46 -6.26
CA VAL A 42 2.96 3.99 -6.37
C VAL A 42 4.07 3.31 -5.56
N LYS A 43 5.31 3.81 -5.62
CA LYS A 43 6.44 3.25 -4.87
C LYS A 43 6.30 3.46 -3.36
N ASP A 44 5.75 4.60 -2.95
CA ASP A 44 5.53 4.91 -1.54
C ASP A 44 4.50 3.94 -0.95
N GLU A 45 3.36 3.71 -1.63
CA GLU A 45 2.34 2.77 -1.17
C GLU A 45 2.81 1.30 -1.21
N GLN A 46 3.70 0.93 -2.15
CA GLN A 46 4.38 -0.38 -2.12
C GLN A 46 5.26 -0.55 -0.89
N SER A 47 5.94 0.52 -0.45
CA SER A 47 6.75 0.52 0.77
C SER A 47 5.86 0.38 2.00
N HIS A 48 4.76 1.13 2.06
CA HIS A 48 3.77 1.04 3.14
C HIS A 48 3.17 -0.35 3.25
N GLU A 49 2.72 -0.94 2.13
CA GLU A 49 2.21 -2.31 2.05
C GLU A 49 3.22 -3.31 2.65
N LYS A 50 4.49 -3.21 2.27
CA LYS A 50 5.56 -4.10 2.76
C LYS A 50 5.73 -3.99 4.28
N VAL A 51 5.67 -2.77 4.83
CA VAL A 51 5.74 -2.55 6.28
C VAL A 51 4.54 -3.18 6.97
N LEU A 52 3.32 -2.94 6.48
CA LEU A 52 2.10 -3.49 7.05
C LEU A 52 2.08 -5.02 7.03
N ARG A 53 2.48 -5.65 5.92
CA ARG A 53 2.61 -7.11 5.82
C ARG A 53 3.60 -7.67 6.83
N SER A 54 4.76 -7.03 7.00
CA SER A 54 5.75 -7.43 8.01
C SER A 54 5.17 -7.35 9.44
N ARG A 55 4.40 -6.30 9.74
CA ARG A 55 3.73 -6.14 11.04
C ARG A 55 2.63 -7.19 11.25
N TYR A 56 1.81 -7.44 10.23
CA TYR A 56 0.79 -8.48 10.26
C TYR A 56 1.40 -9.85 10.57
N GLU A 57 2.46 -10.22 9.85
CA GLU A 57 3.17 -11.49 10.09
C GLU A 57 3.71 -11.59 11.51
N ALA A 58 4.39 -10.55 12.01
CA ALA A 58 4.95 -10.55 13.36
C ALA A 58 3.86 -10.73 14.42
N LEU A 59 2.75 -9.98 14.32
CA LEU A 59 1.64 -10.04 15.27
C LEU A 59 0.84 -11.35 15.16
N SER A 60 0.67 -11.89 13.95
CA SER A 60 -0.02 -13.17 13.73
C SER A 60 0.70 -14.34 14.40
N ARG A 61 2.04 -14.28 14.50
CA ARG A 61 2.86 -15.29 15.19
C ARG A 61 2.73 -15.20 16.71
N LEU A 62 2.55 -14.01 17.26
CA LEU A 62 2.34 -13.80 18.70
C LEU A 62 0.93 -14.22 19.18
N LYS A 63 -0.01 -14.41 18.25
CA LYS A 63 -1.35 -14.91 18.53
C LYS A 63 -1.39 -16.44 18.69
N ARG A 64 -0.34 -17.15 18.23
CA ARG A 64 -0.25 -18.61 18.30
C ARG A 64 0.04 -19.10 19.72
#